data_AF-A0A847MU82-F1
#
_entry.id   AF-A0A847MU82-F1
#
_cell.length_a   1.000
_cell.length_b   1.000
_cell.length_c   1.000
_cell.angle_alpha   90.00
_cell.angle_beta   90.00
_cell.angle_gamma   90.00
#
_symmetry.space_group_name_H-M   'P 1'
#
loop_
_entity.id
_entity.type
_entity.pdbx_description
1 polymer ?
#
loop_
_entity_poly.entity_id
_entity_poly.type
_entity_poly.pdbx_seq_one_letter_code
_entity_poly.pdbx_strand_id
1 'polypeptide(L)'
;MTTLRVDAATIQELGGELRLLAGHLAGLEGARGLRRDIGHDTVSSALDDLLGNWTLARGQLARTLDDLGELAGEAGAAYLLVEQHVLDSLGCRPTACPAAGIPQ
;
A
#
# COMPACT_ATOMS: atom_id res chain seq x y z
N MET A 1 -27.71 -7.98 -4.36
CA MET A 1 -26.64 -6.99 -4.60
C MET A 1 -25.99 -6.69 -3.26
N THR A 2 -24.77 -7.16 -3.03
CA THR A 2 -24.02 -6.81 -1.81
C THR A 2 -23.54 -5.37 -1.96
N THR A 3 -24.03 -4.48 -1.12
CA THR A 3 -23.51 -3.11 -1.04
C THR A 3 -22.12 -3.19 -0.43
N LEU A 4 -21.09 -2.96 -1.23
CA LEU A 4 -19.72 -2.86 -0.73
C LEU A 4 -19.64 -1.57 0.08
N ARG A 5 -19.63 -1.68 1.41
CA ARG A 5 -19.31 -0.56 2.29
C ARG A 5 -17.80 -0.36 2.25
N VAL A 6 -17.39 0.58 1.41
CA VAL A 6 -16.01 1.03 1.35
C VAL A 6 -15.82 2.09 2.43
N ASP A 7 -14.90 1.86 3.36
CA ASP A 7 -14.45 2.89 4.28
C ASP A 7 -13.27 3.66 3.66
N ALA A 8 -13.52 4.91 3.32
CA ALA A 8 -12.54 5.74 2.60
C ALA A 8 -11.30 6.04 3.46
N ALA A 9 -11.47 6.17 4.78
CA ALA A 9 -10.38 6.33 5.72
C ALA A 9 -9.47 5.09 5.74
N THR A 10 -10.06 3.89 5.83
CA THR A 10 -9.32 2.62 5.72
C THR A 10 -8.56 2.50 4.41
N ILE A 11 -9.14 2.90 3.27
CA ILE A 11 -8.44 2.86 1.97
C ILE A 11 -7.25 3.82 1.96
N GLN A 12 -7.39 5.02 2.51
CA GLN A 12 -6.30 5.98 2.59
C GLN A 12 -5.16 5.48 3.49
N GLU A 13 -5.50 4.88 4.64
CA GLU A 13 -4.53 4.27 5.56
C GLU A 13 -3.79 3.11 4.89
N LEU A 14 -4.52 2.21 4.23
CA LEU A 14 -3.95 1.11 3.44
C LEU A 14 -2.95 1.62 2.41
N GLY A 15 -3.26 2.75 1.75
CA GLY A 15 -2.32 3.39 0.81
C GLY A 15 -0.98 3.72 1.46
N GLY A 16 -1.01 4.30 2.66
CA GLY A 16 0.20 4.58 3.45
C GLY A 16 0.96 3.31 3.86
N GLU A 17 0.26 2.28 4.33
CA GLU A 17 0.86 1.01 4.75
C GLU A 17 1.57 0.29 3.59
N LEU A 18 0.96 0.28 2.40
CA LEU A 18 1.54 -0.33 1.20
C LEU A 18 2.84 0.36 0.79
N ARG A 19 2.88 1.70 0.83
CA ARG A 19 4.10 2.48 0.52
C ARG A 19 5.20 2.28 1.56
N LEU A 20 4.83 2.14 2.84
CA LEU A 20 5.79 1.82 3.90
C LEU A 20 6.39 0.42 3.70
N LEU A 21 5.56 -0.57 3.37
CA LEU A 21 6.01 -1.91 3.02
C LEU A 21 6.91 -1.92 1.77
N ALA A 22 6.55 -1.15 0.73
CA ALA A 22 7.36 -0.97 -0.46
C ALA A 22 8.75 -0.42 -0.11
N GLY A 23 8.82 0.61 0.74
CA GLY A 23 10.06 1.18 1.24
C GLY A 23 10.92 0.15 1.99
N HIS A 24 10.32 -0.64 2.88
CA HIS A 24 11.02 -1.73 3.57
C HIS A 24 11.57 -2.77 2.60
N LEU A 25 10.75 -3.22 1.65
CA LEU A 25 11.17 -4.19 0.64
C LEU A 25 12.26 -3.65 -0.27
N ALA A 26 12.26 -2.36 -0.61
CA ALA A 26 13.33 -1.73 -1.39
C ALA A 26 14.63 -1.61 -0.59
N GLY A 27 14.53 -1.31 0.72
CA GLY A 27 15.65 -1.06 1.62
C GLY A 27 16.41 -2.30 2.09
N LEU A 28 15.88 -3.52 1.94
CA LEU A 28 16.64 -4.73 2.30
C LEU A 28 17.91 -4.84 1.43
N GLU A 29 19.06 -4.99 2.04
CA GLU A 29 20.29 -5.21 1.29
C GLU A 29 20.22 -6.57 0.57
N GLY A 30 20.65 -6.62 -0.70
CA GLY A 30 20.85 -7.89 -1.36
C GLY A 30 21.98 -8.65 -0.67
N ALA A 31 21.85 -9.96 -0.50
CA ALA A 31 22.93 -10.78 0.06
C ALA A 31 24.12 -10.77 -0.91
N ARG A 32 25.03 -9.81 -0.73
CA ARG A 32 26.25 -9.71 -1.52
C ARG A 32 27.37 -10.38 -0.73
N GLY A 33 28.10 -11.29 -1.38
CA GLY A 33 29.37 -11.78 -0.85
C GLY A 33 29.42 -13.26 -0.44
N LEU A 34 28.30 -13.99 -0.39
CA LEU A 34 28.34 -15.43 -0.04
C LEU A 34 29.18 -16.29 -1.00
N ARG A 35 29.37 -15.83 -2.25
CA ARG A 35 30.17 -16.50 -3.28
C ARG A 35 31.58 -16.90 -2.80
N ARG A 36 32.25 -16.06 -2.02
CA ARG A 36 33.65 -16.32 -1.62
C ARG A 36 33.80 -17.44 -0.59
N ASP A 37 32.72 -17.83 0.06
CA ASP A 37 32.78 -18.73 1.21
C ASP A 37 32.47 -20.19 0.85
N ILE A 38 31.92 -20.45 -0.35
CA ILE A 38 31.38 -21.77 -0.74
C ILE A 38 32.42 -22.65 -1.43
N GLY A 39 33.44 -22.07 -2.06
CA GLY A 39 34.58 -22.79 -2.65
C GLY A 39 34.26 -23.73 -3.83
N HIS A 40 33.01 -23.74 -4.33
CA HIS A 40 32.56 -24.59 -5.43
C HIS A 40 31.84 -23.76 -6.49
N ASP A 41 32.42 -23.67 -7.70
CA ASP A 41 32.01 -22.71 -8.73
C ASP A 41 30.54 -22.87 -9.17
N THR A 42 30.07 -24.10 -9.37
CA THR A 42 28.68 -24.35 -9.80
C THR A 42 27.65 -23.96 -8.73
N VAL A 43 27.95 -24.23 -7.45
CA VAL A 43 27.08 -23.86 -6.32
C VAL A 43 27.10 -22.35 -6.13
N SER A 44 28.27 -21.73 -6.28
CA SER A 44 28.39 -20.27 -6.24
C SER A 44 27.57 -19.60 -7.36
N SER A 45 27.63 -20.12 -8.58
CA SER A 45 26.86 -19.56 -9.70
C SER A 45 25.35 -19.70 -9.45
N ALA A 46 24.90 -20.86 -8.99
CA ALA A 46 23.49 -21.08 -8.68
C ALA A 46 23.00 -20.16 -7.54
N LEU A 47 23.85 -19.89 -6.55
CA LEU A 47 23.55 -18.95 -5.48
C LEU A 47 23.50 -17.51 -5.96
N ASP A 48 24.44 -17.09 -6.81
CA ASP A 48 24.43 -15.75 -7.42
C ASP A 48 23.15 -15.54 -8.24
N ASP A 49 22.72 -16.54 -9.01
CA ASP A 49 21.47 -16.50 -9.77
C ASP A 49 20.25 -16.40 -8.85
N LEU A 50 20.19 -17.22 -7.79
CA LEU A 50 19.11 -17.17 -6.80
C LEU A 50 19.01 -15.79 -6.14
N LEU A 51 20.13 -15.23 -5.69
CA LEU A 51 20.17 -13.94 -5.00
C LEU A 51 19.90 -12.77 -5.94
N GLY A 52 20.36 -12.86 -7.19
CA GLY A 52 20.04 -11.91 -8.25
C GLY A 52 18.55 -11.90 -8.57
N ASN A 53 17.97 -13.07 -8.82
CA ASN A 53 16.54 -13.22 -9.10
C ASN A 53 15.68 -12.79 -7.92
N TRP A 54 16.06 -13.13 -6.69
CA TRP A 54 15.40 -12.65 -5.48
C TRP A 54 15.41 -11.13 -5.39
N THR A 55 16.57 -10.51 -5.62
CA THR A 55 16.71 -9.05 -5.59
C THR A 55 15.82 -8.38 -6.64
N LEU A 56 15.76 -8.96 -7.84
CA LEU A 56 14.93 -8.46 -8.93
C LEU A 56 13.43 -8.59 -8.61
N ALA A 57 12.98 -9.76 -8.18
CA ALA A 57 11.58 -10.02 -7.83
C ALA A 57 11.10 -9.14 -6.67
N ARG A 58 11.92 -9.00 -5.62
CA ARG A 58 11.65 -8.10 -4.50
C ARG A 58 11.55 -6.64 -4.95
N GLY A 59 12.47 -6.19 -5.80
CA GLY A 59 12.44 -4.83 -6.34
C GLY A 59 11.19 -4.56 -7.20
N GLN A 60 10.72 -5.56 -7.95
CA GLN A 60 9.48 -5.44 -8.71
C GLN A 60 8.26 -5.38 -7.80
N LEU A 61 8.18 -6.24 -6.78
CA LEU A 61 7.11 -6.20 -5.79
C LEU A 61 7.06 -4.86 -5.07
N ALA A 62 8.22 -4.33 -4.65
CA ALA A 62 8.30 -3.03 -4.00
C ALA A 62 7.70 -1.91 -4.86
N ARG A 63 8.04 -1.86 -6.16
CA ARG A 63 7.47 -0.88 -7.08
C ARG A 63 5.95 -1.02 -7.21
N THR A 64 5.45 -2.24 -7.42
CA THR A 64 4.00 -2.47 -7.54
C THR A 64 3.24 -2.09 -6.27
N LEU A 65 3.82 -2.30 -5.09
CA LEU A 65 3.21 -1.90 -3.82
C LEU A 65 3.21 -0.38 -3.63
N ASP A 66 4.26 0.32 -4.06
CA ASP A 66 4.30 1.78 -4.00
C ASP A 66 3.22 2.38 -4.94
N ASP A 67 3.15 1.90 -6.17
CA ASP A 67 2.13 2.31 -7.16
C ASP A 67 0.71 2.04 -6.63
N LEU A 68 0.46 0.85 -6.08
CA LEU A 68 -0.84 0.50 -5.53
C LEU A 68 -1.18 1.35 -4.30
N GLY A 69 -0.18 1.63 -3.46
CA GLY A 69 -0.35 2.46 -2.27
C GLY A 69 -0.66 3.91 -2.62
N GLU A 70 -0.02 4.46 -3.65
CA GLU A 70 -0.34 5.78 -4.20
C GLU A 70 -1.78 5.84 -4.70
N LEU A 71 -2.18 4.89 -5.56
CA LEU A 71 -3.55 4.82 -6.10
C LEU A 71 -4.60 4.66 -5.00
N ALA A 72 -4.34 3.83 -3.99
CA ALA A 72 -5.23 3.66 -2.85
C ALA A 72 -5.34 4.97 -2.03
N GLY A 73 -4.22 5.63 -1.77
CA GLY A 73 -4.18 6.93 -1.08
C GLY A 73 -4.99 8.00 -1.81
N GLU A 74 -4.79 8.12 -3.13
CA GLU A 74 -5.55 9.06 -3.98
C GLU A 74 -7.04 8.75 -3.99
N ALA A 75 -7.41 7.47 -4.11
CA ALA A 75 -8.81 7.05 -4.10
C ALA A 75 -9.48 7.38 -2.76
N GLY A 76 -8.84 7.03 -1.63
CA GLY A 76 -9.36 7.33 -0.29
C GLY A 76 -9.56 8.83 -0.05
N ALA A 77 -8.56 9.63 -0.43
CA ALA A 77 -8.63 11.09 -0.32
C ALA A 77 -9.74 11.69 -1.20
N ALA A 78 -9.90 11.19 -2.44
CA ALA A 78 -10.95 11.63 -3.34
C ALA A 78 -12.35 11.33 -2.78
N TYR A 79 -12.55 10.15 -2.19
CA TYR A 79 -13.81 9.80 -1.54
C TYR A 79 -14.13 10.73 -0.36
N LEU A 80 -13.18 10.96 0.54
CA LEU A 80 -13.37 11.84 1.69
C LEU A 80 -13.67 13.29 1.28
N LEU A 81 -13.05 13.75 0.20
CA LEU A 81 -13.31 15.08 -0.36
C LEU A 81 -14.74 15.18 -0.92
N VAL A 82 -15.22 14.15 -1.62
CA VAL A 82 -16.60 14.10 -2.09
C VAL A 82 -17.58 14.04 -0.91
N GLU A 83 -17.30 13.23 0.11
CA GLU A 83 -18.13 13.13 1.31
C GLU A 83 -18.25 14.48 2.03
N GLN A 84 -17.11 15.18 2.22
CA GLN A 84 -17.10 16.52 2.82
C GLN A 84 -17.91 17.52 1.99
N HIS A 85 -17.75 17.50 0.66
CA HIS A 85 -18.50 18.38 -0.24
C HIS A 85 -20.01 18.14 -0.16
N VAL A 86 -20.43 16.88 -0.04
CA VAL A 86 -21.85 16.52 0.16
C VAL A 86 -22.35 17.03 1.51
N LEU A 87 -21.59 16.86 2.59
CA LEU A 87 -21.96 17.37 3.92
C LEU A 87 -22.11 18.90 3.94
N ASP A 88 -21.17 19.61 3.30
CA ASP A 88 -21.21 21.06 3.16
C ASP A 88 -22.43 21.52 2.35
N SER A 89 -22.72 20.84 1.24
CA SER A 89 -23.88 21.13 0.39
C SER A 89 -25.21 20.89 1.10
N LEU A 90 -25.25 19.92 2.03
CA LEU A 90 -26.40 19.63 2.88
C LEU A 90 -26.49 20.56 4.10
N GLY A 91 -25.55 21.49 4.28
CA GLY A 91 -25.51 22.40 5.43
C GLY A 91 -25.20 21.71 6.77
N CYS A 92 -24.72 20.46 6.72
CA CYS A 92 -24.41 19.67 7.92
C CYS A 92 -23.00 20.02 8.40
N ARG A 93 -22.89 21.02 9.27
CA ARG A 93 -21.67 21.20 10.08
C ARG A 93 -21.60 20.08 11.13
N PRO A 94 -20.43 19.47 11.39
CA PRO A 94 -20.28 18.39 12.38
C PRO A 94 -20.78 18.73 13.79
N THR A 95 -20.83 20.01 14.15
CA THR A 95 -21.33 20.51 15.44
C THR A 95 -22.81 20.89 15.44
N ALA A 96 -23.48 20.83 14.29
CA ALA A 96 -24.84 21.34 14.10
C ALA A 96 -25.82 20.32 13.50
N CYS A 97 -25.41 19.06 13.31
CA CYS A 97 -26.34 18.00 12.95
C CYS A 97 -26.96 17.43 14.24
N PRO A 98 -28.18 17.85 14.67
CA PRO A 98 -28.91 17.03 15.62
C PRO A 98 -29.11 15.68 14.95
N ALA A 99 -28.98 14.60 15.72
CA ALA A 99 -29.49 13.29 15.35
C ALA A 99 -31.01 13.41 15.15
N ALA A 100 -31.44 13.95 14.01
CA ALA A 100 -32.83 14.04 13.63
C ALA A 100 -33.24 12.65 13.16
N GLY A 101 -34.17 12.06 13.91
CA GLY A 101 -34.52 10.66 13.86
C GLY A 101 -34.85 10.15 12.46
N ILE A 102 -34.29 8.99 12.15
CA ILE A 102 -34.85 8.08 11.15
C ILE A 102 -36.05 7.40 11.85
N PRO A 103 -37.31 7.62 11.41
CA PRO A 103 -38.43 6.87 11.94
C PRO A 103 -38.30 5.37 11.59
N GLN A 104 -38.69 4.55 12.55
CA GLN A 104 -38.58 3.08 12.60
C GLN A 104 -39.23 2.38 11.39
#